data_AF-A0A7X4ZC45-F1
#
_entry.id   AF-A0A7X4ZC45-F1
#
_cell.length_a   1.000
_cell.length_b   1.000
_cell.length_c   1.000
_cell.angle_alpha   90.00
_cell.angle_beta   90.00
_cell.angle_gamma   90.00
#
_symmetry.space_group_name_H-M   'P 1'
#
loop_
_entity.id
_entity.type
_entity.pdbx_description
1 polymer ?
#
loop_
_entity_poly.entity_id
_entity_poly.type
_entity_poly.pdbx_seq_one_letter_code
_entity_poly.pdbx_strand_id
1 'polypeptide(L)'
;TRCLCYTHLRRAFVDALPKDIHGAEASKPAEAILRLNKLFEIEKELECLPPEQKKKERTGLEKPLLEAFWSWAERNSAGELPKLKLHTAFQYALNNRQEFFNYLEDGNCSISNSLAENCIRPFVIGRKNWLFAGSPKGAAASAGIYTLVETAKANGLDAMKYIKYILSDMPGSTFLENPEYLDDYLPWDPMVQERCR
;
A
#
# COMPACT_ATOMS: atom_id res chain seq x y z
N THR A 1 -5.78 11.78 -4.65
CA THR A 1 -6.30 10.88 -5.71
C THR A 1 -6.22 9.44 -5.23
N ARG A 2 -7.15 8.55 -5.62
CA ARG A 2 -7.14 7.14 -5.19
C ARG A 2 -6.12 6.33 -5.99
N CYS A 3 -5.23 5.63 -5.30
CA CYS A 3 -4.27 4.70 -5.90
C CYS A 3 -4.70 3.25 -5.62
N LEU A 4 -4.76 2.41 -6.66
CA LEU A 4 -5.03 0.98 -6.49
C LEU A 4 -3.75 0.14 -6.39
N CYS A 5 -3.88 -1.01 -5.74
CA CYS A 5 -2.77 -1.89 -5.45
C CYS A 5 -2.53 -2.90 -6.59
N TYR A 6 -1.33 -2.88 -7.16
CA TYR A 6 -0.93 -3.84 -8.18
C TYR A 6 -0.76 -5.27 -7.65
N THR A 7 -0.49 -5.46 -6.35
CA THR A 7 -0.46 -6.81 -5.75
C THR A 7 -1.82 -7.48 -5.86
N HIS A 8 -2.91 -6.72 -5.67
CA HIS A 8 -4.27 -7.24 -5.86
C HIS A 8 -4.61 -7.51 -7.31
N LEU A 9 -4.23 -6.60 -8.22
CA LEU A 9 -4.40 -6.82 -9.65
C LEU A 9 -3.70 -8.09 -10.10
N ARG A 10 -2.42 -8.26 -9.74
CA ARG A 10 -1.64 -9.45 -10.03
C ARG A 10 -2.28 -10.70 -9.41
N ARG A 11 -2.74 -10.63 -8.17
CA ARG A 11 -3.43 -11.75 -7.51
C ARG A 11 -4.69 -12.18 -8.25
N ALA A 12 -5.47 -11.24 -8.80
CA ALA A 12 -6.66 -11.58 -9.59
C ALA A 12 -6.31 -12.45 -10.82
N PHE A 13 -5.18 -12.17 -11.48
CA PHE A 13 -4.68 -13.01 -12.58
C PHE A 13 -4.08 -14.33 -12.11
N VAL A 14 -3.40 -14.36 -10.96
CA VAL A 14 -2.93 -15.62 -10.35
C VAL A 14 -4.10 -16.54 -10.01
N ASP A 15 -5.16 -16.00 -9.40
CA ASP A 15 -6.35 -16.77 -9.02
C ASP A 15 -7.12 -17.29 -10.26
N ALA A 16 -6.89 -16.69 -11.43
CA ALA A 16 -7.44 -17.08 -12.72
C ALA A 16 -6.61 -18.12 -13.47
N LEU A 17 -5.43 -18.50 -12.98
CA LEU A 17 -4.64 -19.58 -13.59
C LEU A 17 -5.39 -20.92 -13.48
N PRO A 18 -5.43 -21.72 -14.56
CA PRO A 18 -5.96 -23.08 -14.50
C PRO A 18 -5.04 -24.00 -13.71
N LYS A 19 -5.58 -25.17 -13.32
CA LYS A 19 -4.79 -26.21 -12.62
C LYS A 19 -3.66 -26.78 -13.48
N ASP A 20 -3.86 -26.82 -14.80
CA ASP A 20 -2.83 -27.20 -15.77
C ASP A 20 -2.18 -25.95 -16.35
N ILE A 21 -0.95 -25.67 -15.90
CA ILE A 21 -0.20 -24.44 -16.22
C ILE A 21 0.33 -24.47 -17.66
N HIS A 22 0.33 -25.63 -18.33
CA HIS A 22 0.79 -25.77 -19.72
C HIS A 22 -0.36 -25.66 -20.74
N GLY A 23 -1.62 -25.58 -20.30
CA GLY A 23 -2.76 -25.42 -21.17
C GLY A 23 -2.84 -24.04 -21.83
N ALA A 24 -3.50 -23.96 -23.01
CA ALA A 24 -3.70 -22.69 -23.73
C ALA A 24 -4.42 -21.62 -22.89
N GLU A 25 -5.30 -22.04 -21.96
CA GLU A 25 -6.02 -21.17 -21.02
C GLU A 25 -5.09 -20.50 -19.99
N ALA A 26 -3.91 -21.06 -19.70
CA ALA A 26 -2.93 -20.49 -18.79
C ALA A 26 -2.14 -19.34 -19.42
N SER A 27 -2.14 -19.25 -20.76
CA SER A 27 -1.31 -18.30 -21.51
C SER A 27 -1.62 -16.84 -21.16
N LYS A 28 -2.91 -16.44 -21.16
CA LYS A 28 -3.30 -15.05 -20.87
C LYS A 28 -3.05 -14.62 -19.42
N PRO A 29 -3.49 -15.38 -18.38
CA PRO A 29 -3.17 -15.01 -17.00
C PRO A 29 -1.66 -15.01 -16.73
N ALA A 30 -0.89 -15.95 -17.29
CA ALA A 30 0.56 -15.99 -17.15
C ALA A 30 1.22 -14.76 -17.80
N GLU A 31 0.77 -14.36 -18.99
CA GLU A 31 1.26 -13.15 -19.66
C GLU A 31 0.95 -11.88 -18.86
N ALA A 32 -0.25 -11.77 -18.28
CA ALA A 32 -0.59 -10.66 -17.38
C ALA A 32 0.38 -10.59 -16.19
N ILE A 33 0.61 -11.73 -15.53
CA ILE A 33 1.51 -11.81 -14.38
C ILE A 33 2.93 -11.40 -14.77
N LEU A 34 3.44 -11.86 -15.91
CA LEU A 34 4.77 -11.51 -16.41
C LEU A 34 4.88 -9.99 -16.63
N ARG A 35 3.89 -9.38 -17.30
CA ARG A 35 3.85 -7.93 -17.54
C ARG A 35 3.82 -7.13 -16.23
N LEU A 36 3.04 -7.57 -15.25
CA LEU A 36 2.94 -6.92 -13.95
C LEU A 36 4.20 -7.11 -13.10
N ASN A 37 4.87 -8.26 -13.16
CA ASN A 37 6.14 -8.50 -12.45
C ASN A 37 7.22 -7.52 -12.89
N LYS A 38 7.28 -7.17 -14.18
CA LYS A 38 8.23 -6.20 -14.70
C LYS A 38 8.12 -4.82 -14.02
N LEU A 39 6.90 -4.41 -13.65
CA LEU A 39 6.70 -3.16 -12.89
C LEU A 39 7.30 -3.26 -11.49
N PHE A 40 7.10 -4.40 -10.80
CA PHE A 40 7.70 -4.63 -9.49
C PHE A 40 9.23 -4.76 -9.53
N GLU A 41 9.81 -5.20 -10.65
CA GLU A 41 11.26 -5.21 -10.86
C GLU A 41 11.80 -3.79 -10.96
N ILE A 42 11.16 -2.93 -11.76
CA ILE A 42 11.51 -1.52 -11.86
C ILE A 42 11.37 -0.81 -10.50
N GLU A 43 10.26 -0.99 -9.80
CA GLU A 43 10.03 -0.34 -8.50
C GLU A 43 11.09 -0.68 -7.44
N LYS A 44 11.71 -1.87 -7.50
CA LYS A 44 12.84 -2.21 -6.63
C LYS A 44 14.08 -1.38 -6.94
N GLU A 45 14.34 -1.11 -8.21
CA GLU A 45 15.45 -0.26 -8.63
C GLU A 45 15.21 1.21 -8.24
N LEU A 46 13.94 1.63 -8.20
CA LEU A 46 13.56 2.99 -7.84
C LEU A 46 13.44 3.22 -6.32
N GLU A 47 13.49 2.18 -5.47
CA GLU A 47 13.12 2.24 -4.05
C GLU A 47 13.82 3.39 -3.29
N CYS A 48 15.14 3.52 -3.47
CA CYS A 48 15.99 4.51 -2.80
C CYS A 48 16.01 5.91 -3.45
N LEU A 49 15.27 6.13 -4.54
CA LEU A 49 15.26 7.42 -5.22
C LEU A 49 14.35 8.43 -4.50
N PRO A 50 14.72 9.72 -4.49
CA PRO A 50 13.84 10.79 -4.03
C PRO A 50 12.51 10.81 -4.81
N PRO A 51 11.40 11.27 -4.19
CA PRO A 51 10.08 11.22 -4.81
C PRO A 51 9.99 11.87 -6.21
N GLU A 52 10.63 13.03 -6.41
CA GLU A 52 10.63 13.72 -7.70
C GLU A 52 11.36 12.93 -8.80
N GLN A 53 12.49 12.31 -8.46
CA GLN A 53 13.24 11.49 -9.41
C GLN A 53 12.48 10.19 -9.70
N LYS A 54 11.93 9.55 -8.67
CA LYS A 54 11.09 8.35 -8.80
C LYS A 54 9.91 8.62 -9.75
N LYS A 55 9.20 9.73 -9.58
CA LYS A 55 8.12 10.15 -10.51
C LYS A 55 8.59 10.27 -11.96
N LYS A 56 9.75 10.90 -12.17
CA LYS A 56 10.33 11.07 -13.51
C LYS A 56 10.67 9.72 -14.16
N GLU A 57 11.35 8.84 -13.42
CA GLU A 57 11.72 7.51 -13.90
C GLU A 57 10.50 6.64 -14.19
N ARG A 58 9.48 6.65 -13.32
CA ARG A 58 8.19 5.97 -13.55
C ARG A 58 7.52 6.44 -14.84
N THR A 59 7.54 7.75 -15.11
CA THR A 59 6.97 8.32 -16.34
C THR A 59 7.70 7.82 -17.59
N GLY A 60 9.02 7.61 -17.53
CA GLY A 60 9.81 7.13 -18.66
C GLY A 60 9.77 5.60 -18.85
N LEU A 61 9.83 4.85 -17.75
CA LEU A 61 9.99 3.39 -17.76
C LEU A 61 8.67 2.65 -17.63
N GLU A 62 7.82 3.03 -16.68
CA GLU A 62 6.62 2.26 -16.32
C GLU A 62 5.40 2.66 -17.13
N LYS A 63 5.20 3.96 -17.36
CA LYS A 63 4.06 4.46 -18.15
C LYS A 63 3.89 3.75 -19.50
N PRO A 64 4.93 3.56 -20.35
CA PRO A 64 4.76 2.83 -21.61
C PRO A 64 4.43 1.34 -21.40
N LEU A 65 4.94 0.70 -20.34
CA LEU A 65 4.61 -0.69 -20.02
C LEU A 65 3.16 -0.84 -19.57
N LEU A 66 2.66 0.13 -18.79
CA LEU A 66 1.27 0.20 -18.37
C LEU A 66 0.36 0.43 -19.56
N GLU A 67 0.64 1.41 -20.42
CA GLU A 67 -0.13 1.64 -21.63
C GLU A 67 -0.19 0.37 -22.51
N ALA A 68 0.95 -0.30 -22.69
CA ALA A 68 1.02 -1.57 -23.41
C ALA A 68 0.20 -2.69 -22.72
N PHE A 69 0.23 -2.78 -21.39
CA PHE A 69 -0.59 -3.74 -20.63
C PHE A 69 -2.09 -3.47 -20.82
N TRP A 70 -2.54 -2.21 -20.72
CA TRP A 70 -3.96 -1.90 -20.88
C TRP A 70 -4.44 -2.11 -22.32
N SER A 71 -3.65 -1.73 -23.34
CA SER A 71 -3.97 -2.06 -24.74
C SER A 71 -3.96 -3.56 -25.02
N TRP A 72 -3.14 -4.34 -24.31
CA TRP A 72 -3.19 -5.80 -24.37
C TRP A 72 -4.44 -6.35 -23.66
N ALA A 73 -4.79 -5.81 -22.49
CA ALA A 73 -5.95 -6.24 -21.72
C ALA A 73 -7.27 -5.98 -22.46
N GLU A 74 -7.43 -4.81 -23.09
CA GLU A 74 -8.61 -4.44 -23.88
C GLU A 74 -8.84 -5.40 -25.05
N ARG A 75 -7.77 -5.77 -25.77
CA ARG A 75 -7.83 -6.73 -26.88
C ARG A 75 -8.20 -8.13 -26.41
N ASN A 76 -7.68 -8.55 -25.27
CA ASN A 76 -7.85 -9.92 -24.78
C ASN A 76 -9.14 -10.12 -23.99
N SER A 77 -9.73 -9.07 -23.41
CA SER A 77 -10.96 -9.17 -22.61
C SER A 77 -12.21 -9.47 -23.44
N ALA A 78 -12.23 -9.07 -24.72
CA ALA A 78 -13.41 -9.19 -25.58
C ALA A 78 -13.81 -10.64 -25.89
N GLY A 79 -12.88 -11.59 -25.80
CA GLY A 79 -13.12 -13.01 -26.06
C GLY A 79 -13.46 -13.84 -24.81
N GLU A 80 -13.50 -13.23 -23.62
CA GLU A 80 -13.64 -13.96 -22.36
C GLU A 80 -15.10 -14.15 -21.95
N LEU A 81 -15.44 -15.40 -21.59
CA LEU A 81 -16.79 -15.72 -21.15
C LEU A 81 -17.13 -14.99 -19.85
N PRO A 82 -18.32 -14.36 -19.76
CA PRO A 82 -18.80 -13.76 -18.53
C PRO A 82 -18.78 -14.76 -17.36
N LYS A 83 -18.42 -14.30 -16.15
CA LYS A 83 -18.32 -15.07 -14.89
C LYS A 83 -17.07 -15.93 -14.71
N LEU A 84 -16.16 -16.02 -15.70
CA LEU A 84 -14.84 -16.62 -15.46
C LEU A 84 -13.96 -15.69 -14.60
N LYS A 85 -13.09 -16.28 -13.78
CA LYS A 85 -12.14 -15.50 -12.96
C LYS A 85 -11.25 -14.58 -13.81
N LEU A 86 -10.84 -15.05 -14.99
CA LEU A 86 -10.05 -14.26 -15.93
C LEU A 86 -10.82 -13.04 -16.44
N HIS A 87 -12.10 -13.23 -16.79
CA HIS A 87 -12.98 -12.11 -17.15
C HIS A 87 -13.08 -11.08 -16.00
N THR A 88 -13.28 -11.53 -14.76
CA THR A 88 -13.34 -10.65 -13.59
C THR A 88 -12.01 -9.91 -13.36
N ALA A 89 -10.86 -10.55 -13.58
CA ALA A 89 -9.54 -9.91 -13.48
C ALA A 89 -9.35 -8.82 -14.53
N PHE A 90 -9.73 -9.07 -15.79
CA PHE A 90 -9.72 -8.05 -16.84
C PHE A 90 -10.67 -6.90 -16.53
N GLN A 91 -11.91 -7.18 -16.11
CA GLN A 91 -12.86 -6.14 -15.72
C GLN A 91 -12.33 -5.28 -14.56
N TYR A 92 -11.69 -5.90 -13.57
CA TYR A 92 -11.05 -5.16 -12.48
C TYR A 92 -9.94 -4.23 -12.98
N ALA A 93 -9.10 -4.69 -13.91
CA ALA A 93 -8.06 -3.86 -14.53
C ALA A 93 -8.64 -2.69 -15.34
N LEU A 94 -9.61 -2.97 -16.20
CA LEU A 94 -10.15 -2.01 -17.17
C LEU A 94 -11.03 -0.95 -16.50
N ASN A 95 -11.90 -1.35 -15.57
CA ASN A 95 -12.81 -0.43 -14.88
C ASN A 95 -12.11 0.56 -13.96
N ASN A 96 -10.86 0.28 -13.57
CA ASN A 96 -10.09 1.11 -12.66
C ASN A 96 -8.78 1.61 -13.26
N ARG A 97 -8.73 1.74 -14.60
CA ARG A 97 -7.51 2.14 -15.33
C ARG A 97 -6.89 3.41 -14.75
N GLN A 98 -7.68 4.45 -14.52
CA GLN A 98 -7.18 5.72 -14.01
C GLN A 98 -6.57 5.56 -12.61
N GLU A 99 -7.23 4.81 -11.72
CA GLU A 99 -6.76 4.56 -10.35
C GLU A 99 -5.48 3.77 -10.27
N PHE A 100 -5.22 2.90 -11.25
CA PHE A 100 -3.94 2.22 -11.39
C PHE A 100 -2.84 3.15 -11.91
N PHE A 101 -3.14 4.18 -12.69
CA PHE A 101 -2.12 5.14 -13.16
C PHE A 101 -1.76 6.21 -12.12
N ASN A 102 -2.63 6.45 -11.13
CA ASN A 102 -2.46 7.58 -10.21
C ASN A 102 -1.18 7.55 -9.35
N TYR A 103 -0.56 6.39 -9.10
CA TYR A 103 0.72 6.33 -8.36
C TYR A 103 1.91 6.88 -9.18
N LEU A 104 1.77 6.99 -10.51
CA LEU A 104 2.78 7.63 -11.35
C LEU A 104 2.84 9.14 -11.12
N GLU A 105 1.77 9.75 -10.61
CA GLU A 105 1.66 11.19 -10.42
C GLU A 105 2.41 11.70 -9.18
N ASP A 106 2.72 10.82 -8.23
CA ASP A 106 3.41 11.14 -6.98
C ASP A 106 4.39 10.03 -6.59
N GLY A 107 5.68 10.37 -6.50
CA GLY A 107 6.74 9.44 -6.12
C GLY A 107 6.64 8.92 -4.68
N ASN A 108 5.86 9.57 -3.81
CA ASN A 108 5.58 9.08 -2.46
C ASN A 108 4.56 7.93 -2.45
N CYS A 109 3.79 7.77 -3.52
CA CYS A 109 2.85 6.67 -3.63
C CYS A 109 3.58 5.35 -3.91
N SER A 110 3.25 4.32 -3.13
CA SER A 110 3.68 2.95 -3.38
C SER A 110 2.80 2.28 -4.44
N ILE A 111 3.41 1.47 -5.31
CA ILE A 111 2.70 0.61 -6.28
C ILE A 111 1.80 -0.44 -5.59
N SER A 112 2.07 -0.72 -4.31
CA SER A 112 1.36 -1.73 -3.52
C SER A 112 0.95 -1.21 -2.14
N ASN A 113 -0.22 -1.66 -1.67
CA ASN A 113 -0.70 -1.40 -0.32
C ASN A 113 -0.25 -2.47 0.71
N SER A 114 0.60 -3.43 0.31
CA SER A 114 0.97 -4.56 1.18
C SER A 114 1.61 -4.14 2.51
N LEU A 115 2.38 -3.05 2.53
CA LEU A 115 2.94 -2.49 3.77
C LEU A 115 1.82 -2.05 4.72
N ALA A 116 0.88 -1.24 4.23
CA ALA A 116 -0.25 -0.76 5.03
C ALA A 116 -1.12 -1.92 5.54
N GLU A 117 -1.37 -2.93 4.70
CA GLU A 117 -2.11 -4.14 5.10
C GLU A 117 -1.38 -4.95 6.18
N ASN A 118 -0.05 -5.02 6.10
CA ASN A 118 0.77 -5.69 7.11
C ASN A 118 0.72 -4.93 8.44
N CYS A 119 0.82 -3.59 8.41
CA CYS A 119 0.76 -2.74 9.60
C CYS A 119 -0.59 -2.83 10.33
N ILE A 120 -1.71 -2.91 9.60
CA ILE A 120 -3.04 -3.01 10.23
C ILE A 120 -3.42 -4.44 10.66
N ARG A 121 -2.74 -5.47 10.13
CA ARG A 121 -3.07 -6.88 10.40
C ARG A 121 -3.08 -7.24 11.89
N PRO A 122 -2.11 -6.84 12.73
CA PRO A 122 -2.15 -7.11 14.17
C PRO A 122 -3.43 -6.60 14.84
N PHE A 123 -3.88 -5.39 14.49
CA PHE A 123 -5.14 -4.84 14.99
C PHE A 123 -6.35 -5.67 14.51
N VAL A 124 -6.38 -6.07 13.25
CA VAL A 124 -7.46 -6.90 12.69
C VAL A 124 -7.55 -8.28 13.34
N ILE A 125 -6.41 -8.87 13.71
CA ILE A 125 -6.37 -10.13 14.45
C ILE A 125 -6.80 -9.89 15.90
N GLY A 126 -6.27 -8.85 16.54
CA GLY A 126 -6.61 -8.47 17.92
C GLY A 126 -8.10 -8.25 18.11
N ARG A 127 -8.73 -7.40 17.27
CA ARG A 127 -10.17 -7.09 17.36
C ARG A 127 -11.06 -8.33 17.25
N LYS A 128 -10.62 -9.38 16.53
CA LYS A 128 -11.37 -10.64 16.42
C LYS A 128 -11.35 -11.42 17.75
N ASN A 129 -10.31 -11.23 18.55
CA ASN A 129 -10.08 -11.94 19.82
C ASN A 129 -10.47 -11.11 21.06
N TRP A 130 -10.73 -9.81 20.92
CA TRP A 130 -11.14 -8.94 22.02
C TRP A 130 -12.66 -9.02 22.23
N LEU A 131 -13.08 -9.72 23.29
CA LEU A 131 -14.48 -9.96 23.66
C LEU A 131 -15.38 -8.72 23.73
N PHE A 132 -14.81 -7.53 23.95
CA PHE A 132 -15.55 -6.27 24.15
C PHE A 132 -15.22 -5.18 23.12
N ALA A 133 -14.57 -5.53 22.01
CA ALA A 133 -14.27 -4.59 20.93
C ALA A 133 -15.49 -4.42 20.00
N GLY A 134 -16.42 -3.52 20.37
CA GLY A 134 -17.69 -3.36 19.65
C GLY A 134 -18.15 -1.94 19.36
N SER A 135 -17.48 -0.90 19.88
CA SER A 135 -17.92 0.49 19.71
C SER A 135 -17.11 1.26 18.66
N PRO A 136 -17.73 2.16 17.87
CA PRO A 136 -17.00 3.04 16.95
C PRO A 136 -15.95 3.91 17.66
N LYS A 137 -16.25 4.38 18.88
CA LYS A 137 -15.30 5.14 19.71
C LYS A 137 -14.07 4.30 20.08
N GLY A 138 -14.26 3.05 20.47
CA GLY A 138 -13.15 2.13 20.76
C GLY A 138 -12.31 1.82 19.53
N ALA A 139 -12.95 1.69 18.36
CA ALA A 139 -12.24 1.51 17.09
C ALA A 139 -11.37 2.73 16.74
N ALA A 140 -11.90 3.95 16.89
CA ALA A 140 -11.16 5.18 16.65
C ALA A 140 -9.98 5.35 17.62
N ALA A 141 -10.19 5.11 18.92
CA ALA A 141 -9.12 5.16 19.92
C ALA A 141 -8.01 4.13 19.63
N SER A 142 -8.40 2.91 19.27
CA SER A 142 -7.44 1.86 18.90
C SER A 142 -6.66 2.23 17.64
N ALA A 143 -7.34 2.75 16.61
CA ALA A 143 -6.68 3.20 15.39
C ALA A 143 -5.64 4.29 15.67
N GLY A 144 -5.94 5.24 16.56
CA GLY A 144 -4.98 6.26 17.00
C GLY A 144 -3.73 5.65 17.65
N ILE A 145 -3.90 4.75 18.61
CA ILE A 145 -2.78 4.09 19.30
C ILE A 145 -1.93 3.27 18.32
N TYR A 146 -2.55 2.44 17.47
CA TYR A 146 -1.82 1.64 16.49
C TYR A 146 -1.11 2.52 15.45
N THR A 147 -1.68 3.66 15.09
CA THR A 147 -1.01 4.62 14.21
C THR A 147 0.27 5.14 14.86
N LEU A 148 0.24 5.52 16.15
CA LEU A 148 1.46 5.94 16.87
C LEU A 148 2.50 4.82 16.94
N VAL A 149 2.08 3.59 17.24
CA VAL A 149 2.97 2.42 17.32
C VAL A 149 3.64 2.14 15.97
N GLU A 150 2.86 2.06 14.88
CA GLU A 150 3.40 1.74 13.56
C GLU A 150 4.25 2.88 13.00
N THR A 151 3.89 4.12 13.32
CA THR A 151 4.69 5.31 12.99
C THR A 151 6.04 5.30 13.72
N ALA A 152 6.07 4.95 15.01
CA ALA A 152 7.32 4.80 15.77
C ALA A 152 8.24 3.73 15.15
N LYS A 153 7.68 2.55 14.84
CA LYS A 153 8.43 1.46 14.20
C LYS A 153 8.97 1.85 12.83
N ALA A 154 8.17 2.54 12.02
CA ALA A 154 8.59 3.02 10.69
C ALA A 154 9.77 4.01 10.76
N ASN A 155 9.92 4.72 11.88
CA ASN A 155 11.03 5.64 12.15
C ASN A 155 12.16 5.00 12.97
N GLY A 156 12.13 3.68 13.18
CA GLY A 156 13.18 2.94 13.90
C GLY A 156 13.19 3.14 15.41
N LEU A 157 12.08 3.55 16.02
CA LEU A 157 11.96 3.75 17.47
C LEU A 157 11.42 2.51 18.19
N ASP A 158 11.80 2.33 19.45
CA ASP A 158 11.10 1.48 20.39
C ASP A 158 9.72 2.10 20.71
N ALA A 159 8.66 1.43 20.27
CA ALA A 159 7.30 1.94 20.39
C ALA A 159 6.88 2.18 21.85
N MET A 160 7.38 1.38 22.80
CA MET A 160 7.02 1.54 24.21
C MET A 160 7.73 2.76 24.81
N LYS A 161 9.02 2.97 24.51
CA LYS A 161 9.75 4.17 24.90
C LYS A 161 9.09 5.42 24.33
N TYR A 162 8.74 5.40 23.04
CA TYR A 162 8.10 6.54 22.36
C TYR A 162 6.74 6.90 22.98
N ILE A 163 5.86 5.92 23.20
CA ILE A 163 4.57 6.15 23.85
C ILE A 163 4.78 6.68 25.27
N LYS A 164 5.72 6.10 26.03
CA LYS A 164 6.03 6.57 27.38
C LYS A 164 6.56 8.00 27.36
N TYR A 165 7.39 8.35 26.40
CA TYR A 165 7.93 9.69 26.25
C TYR A 165 6.80 10.71 26.05
N ILE A 166 5.94 10.48 25.05
CA ILE A 166 4.78 11.34 24.78
C ILE A 166 3.89 11.46 26.03
N LEU A 167 3.51 10.34 26.64
CA LEU A 167 2.58 10.34 27.78
C LEU A 167 3.20 10.90 29.07
N SER A 168 4.52 11.00 29.18
CA SER A 168 5.18 11.57 30.36
C SER A 168 5.38 13.08 30.23
N ASP A 169 5.65 13.56 29.02
CA ASP A 169 6.12 14.93 28.79
C ASP A 169 5.03 15.85 28.21
N MET A 170 4.14 15.31 27.38
CA MET A 170 3.09 16.08 26.71
C MET A 170 1.93 16.52 27.63
N PRO A 171 1.49 15.76 28.65
CA PRO A 171 0.40 16.20 29.51
C PRO A 171 0.71 17.51 30.24
N GLY A 172 -0.18 18.50 30.12
CA GLY A 172 0.01 19.83 30.72
C GLY A 172 0.78 20.82 29.83
N SER A 173 1.24 20.40 28.65
CA SER A 173 1.75 21.32 27.63
C SER A 173 0.61 22.11 26.97
N THR A 174 0.94 23.26 26.37
CA THR A 174 0.01 24.15 25.68
C THR A 174 -0.27 23.73 24.24
N PHE A 175 -0.13 22.44 23.89
CA PHE A 175 -0.25 21.97 22.50
C PHE A 175 -1.64 22.22 21.87
N LEU A 176 -2.68 22.41 22.69
CA LEU A 176 -4.01 22.80 22.22
C LEU A 176 -4.08 24.26 21.77
N GLU A 177 -3.24 25.12 22.34
CA GLU A 177 -3.14 26.54 22.00
C GLU A 177 -2.07 26.79 20.94
N ASN A 178 -0.97 26.03 21.02
CA ASN A 178 0.23 26.13 20.18
C ASN A 178 0.55 24.74 19.57
N PRO A 179 -0.09 24.36 18.46
CA PRO A 179 0.07 23.03 17.86
C PRO A 179 1.49 22.71 17.40
N GLU A 180 2.33 23.72 17.14
CA GLU A 180 3.73 23.56 16.75
C GLU A 180 4.56 22.79 17.80
N TYR A 181 4.15 22.78 19.07
CA TYR A 181 4.78 21.95 20.11
C TYR A 181 4.73 20.47 19.79
N LEU A 182 3.78 20.03 18.94
CA LEU A 182 3.71 18.63 18.53
C LEU A 182 4.92 18.23 17.68
N ASP A 183 5.56 19.17 16.97
CA ASP A 183 6.71 18.90 16.11
C ASP A 183 7.89 18.33 16.90
N ASP A 184 8.08 18.79 18.14
CA ASP A 184 9.11 18.31 19.08
C ASP A 184 8.88 16.87 19.57
N TYR A 185 7.68 16.33 19.35
CA TYR A 185 7.32 14.95 19.70
C TYR A 185 7.19 14.04 18.49
N LEU A 186 7.40 14.56 17.27
CA LEU A 186 7.32 13.75 16.06
C LEU A 186 8.43 12.71 16.06
N PRO A 187 8.17 11.52 15.49
CA PRO A 187 9.09 10.40 15.60
C PRO A 187 10.42 10.66 14.88
N TRP A 188 10.49 11.62 13.95
CA TRP A 188 11.72 12.00 13.24
C TRP A 188 12.50 13.14 13.92
N ASP A 189 11.99 13.70 15.02
CA ASP A 189 12.70 14.72 15.78
C ASP A 189 14.03 14.16 16.35
N PRO A 190 15.15 14.89 16.28
CA PRO A 190 16.44 14.41 16.78
C PRO A 190 16.44 13.99 18.26
N MET A 191 15.74 14.72 19.13
CA MET A 191 15.67 14.41 20.57
C MET A 191 14.84 13.15 20.81
N VAL A 192 13.73 13.00 20.08
CA VAL A 192 12.92 11.77 20.12
C VAL A 192 13.74 10.57 19.66
N GLN A 193 14.48 10.72 18.56
CA GLN A 193 15.36 9.68 18.01
C GLN A 193 16.46 9.28 18.99
N GLU A 194 17.06 10.23 19.70
CA GLU A 194 18.06 9.95 20.74
C GLU A 194 17.46 9.18 21.92
N ARG A 195 16.28 9.57 22.39
CA ARG A 195 15.66 9.02 23.61
C ARG A 195 14.94 7.69 23.39
N CYS A 196 14.40 7.47 22.18
CA CYS A 196 13.44 6.39 21.93
C CYS A 196 13.95 5.29 21.00
N ARG A 197 15.16 5.37 20.45
CA ARG A 197 15.79 4.23 19.75
C ARG A 197 16.14 3.06 20.67
#